data_AF-A0A1X1JVT1-F1
#
_entry.id   AF-A0A1X1JVT1-F1
#
_cell.length_a   1.000
_cell.length_b   1.000
_cell.length_c   1.000
_cell.angle_alpha   90.00
_cell.angle_beta   90.00
_cell.angle_gamma   90.00
#
_symmetry.space_group_name_H-M   'P 1'
#
loop_
_entity.id
_entity.type
_entity.pdbx_description
1 polymer ?
#
loop_
_entity_poly.entity_id
_entity_poly.type
_entity_poly.pdbx_seq_one_letter_code
_entity_poly.pdbx_strand_id
1 'polypeptide(L)'
;SGQMGVVVASYEGEDKQVYQVAGVLIDGQFYRLRIRRITPKECFRLQGFPDWAFEAARKVSSNSQLYKQAGNSVTVPVIAAIAKKLKEIEEKDESVK
;
A
#
# COMPACT_ATOMS: atom_id res chain seq x y z
N SER A 1 23.57 18.53 -2.13
CA SER A 1 22.51 19.06 -1.26
C SER A 1 21.18 18.58 -1.81
N GLY A 2 20.38 17.85 -1.02
CA GLY A 2 19.09 17.35 -1.49
C GLY A 2 18.10 18.50 -1.68
N GLN A 3 17.53 18.62 -2.88
CA GLN A 3 16.54 19.63 -3.22
C GLN A 3 15.23 19.25 -2.48
N MET A 4 14.85 20.05 -1.49
CA MET A 4 13.72 19.74 -0.60
C MET A 4 12.46 20.42 -1.12
N GLY A 5 11.54 19.63 -1.69
CA GLY A 5 10.24 20.12 -2.16
C GLY A 5 9.18 20.13 -1.04
N VAL A 6 8.19 21.01 -1.15
CA VAL A 6 7.03 21.06 -0.25
C VAL A 6 5.80 20.54 -0.99
N VAL A 7 5.08 19.59 -0.39
CA VAL A 7 3.78 19.14 -0.89
C VAL A 7 2.74 20.19 -0.52
N VAL A 8 2.03 20.71 -1.51
CA VAL A 8 0.98 21.72 -1.32
C VAL A 8 -0.32 21.23 -1.92
N ALA A 9 -1.42 21.50 -1.21
CA ALA A 9 -2.77 21.44 -1.77
C ALA A 9 -3.16 22.88 -2.13
N SER A 10 -3.35 23.13 -3.41
CA SER A 10 -3.79 24.42 -3.94
C SER A 10 -5.21 24.31 -4.49
N TYR A 11 -5.85 25.46 -4.64
CA TYR A 11 -7.17 25.59 -5.25
C TYR A 11 -7.00 26.33 -6.59
N GLU A 12 -7.36 25.70 -7.70
CA GLU A 12 -7.32 26.30 -9.04
C GLU A 12 -8.75 26.54 -9.55
N GLY A 13 -9.06 27.74 -10.04
CA GLY A 13 -10.38 28.03 -10.58
C GLY A 13 -10.55 29.41 -11.19
N GLU A 14 -11.38 29.51 -12.23
CA GLU A 14 -11.92 30.78 -12.76
C GLU A 14 -13.39 30.92 -12.36
N ASP A 15 -13.73 32.13 -11.91
CA ASP A 15 -15.04 32.72 -11.54
C ASP A 15 -16.02 31.91 -10.67
N LYS A 16 -16.21 30.60 -10.86
CA LYS A 16 -17.15 29.76 -10.10
C LYS A 16 -16.77 28.28 -9.93
N GLN A 17 -15.68 27.80 -10.51
CA GLN A 17 -15.24 26.40 -10.35
C GLN A 17 -13.86 26.32 -9.73
N VAL A 18 -13.80 25.90 -8.47
CA VAL A 18 -12.56 25.73 -7.73
C VAL A 18 -12.28 24.23 -7.56
N TYR A 19 -11.13 23.77 -8.05
CA TYR A 19 -10.68 22.38 -7.94
C TYR A 19 -9.51 22.28 -6.96
N GLN A 20 -9.54 21.26 -6.10
CA GLN A 20 -8.37 20.91 -5.30
C GLN A 20 -7.31 20.27 -6.19
N VAL A 21 -6.11 20.84 -6.16
CA VAL A 21 -4.95 20.38 -6.91
C VAL A 21 -3.85 20.05 -5.92
N ALA A 22 -3.42 18.80 -5.89
CA ALA A 22 -2.20 18.42 -5.18
C ALA A 22 -1.00 18.64 -6.10
N GLY A 23 0.10 19.16 -5.55
CA GLY A 23 1.34 19.32 -6.29
C GLY A 23 2.55 19.46 -5.37
N VAL A 24 3.73 19.59 -5.97
CA VAL A 24 4.98 19.86 -5.26
C VAL A 24 5.53 21.21 -5.72
N LEU A 25 5.91 22.05 -4.77
CA LEU A 25 6.66 23.28 -5.05
C LEU A 25 8.16 22.98 -4.95
N ILE A 26 8.90 23.19 -6.03
CA ILE A 26 10.35 23.02 -6.11
C ILE A 26 10.93 24.26 -6.80
N ASP A 27 11.84 24.97 -6.12
CA ASP A 27 12.48 26.20 -6.62
C ASP A 27 11.50 27.25 -7.19
N GLY A 28 10.38 27.46 -6.50
CA GLY A 28 9.34 28.41 -6.91
C GLY A 28 8.49 27.94 -8.10
N GLN A 29 8.73 26.74 -8.64
CA GLN A 29 7.90 26.13 -9.68
C GLN A 29 6.92 25.13 -9.07
N PHE A 30 5.65 25.23 -9.47
CA PHE A 30 4.58 24.33 -9.03
C PHE A 30 4.40 23.17 -10.02
N TYR A 31 4.60 21.95 -9.55
CA TYR A 31 4.40 20.72 -10.32
C TYR A 31 3.11 20.05 -9.89
N ARG A 32 2.13 20.04 -10.80
CA ARG A 32 0.84 19.38 -10.58
C ARG A 32 1.01 17.86 -10.48
N LEU A 33 0.47 17.27 -9.42
CA LEU A 33 0.41 15.83 -9.22
C LEU A 33 -1.00 15.30 -9.49
N ARG A 34 -1.05 14.06 -9.98
CA ARG A 34 -2.30 13.32 -10.13
C ARG A 34 -2.43 12.32 -9.00
N ILE A 35 -3.45 12.50 -8.15
CA ILE A 35 -3.81 11.52 -7.13
C ILE A 35 -4.48 10.32 -7.83
N ARG A 36 -4.03 9.11 -7.48
CA ARG A 36 -4.63 7.85 -7.96
C ARG A 36 -4.87 6.89 -6.80
N ARG A 37 -5.80 5.96 -7.00
CA ARG A 37 -5.94 4.79 -6.11
C ARG A 37 -4.73 3.86 -6.26
N ILE A 38 -4.35 3.20 -5.17
CA ILE A 38 -3.49 2.02 -5.23
C ILE A 38 -4.17 0.94 -6.05
N THR A 39 -3.41 0.25 -6.89
CA THR A 39 -3.88 -0.85 -7.73
C THR A 39 -4.05 -2.12 -6.90
N PRO A 40 -4.85 -3.11 -7.36
CA PRO A 40 -4.99 -4.36 -6.63
C PRO A 40 -3.64 -5.08 -6.42
N LYS A 41 -2.73 -5.00 -7.39
CA LYS A 41 -1.37 -5.57 -7.26
C LYS A 41 -0.57 -4.89 -6.15
N GLU A 42 -0.64 -3.57 -6.06
CA GLU A 42 -0.01 -2.81 -4.97
C GLU A 42 -0.63 -3.17 -3.62
N CYS A 43 -1.95 -3.38 -3.52
CA CYS A 43 -2.59 -3.86 -2.29
C CYS A 43 -2.04 -5.21 -1.83
N PHE A 44 -1.86 -6.17 -2.75
CA PHE A 44 -1.26 -7.48 -2.43
C PHE A 44 0.17 -7.34 -1.94
N ARG A 45 0.98 -6.50 -2.61
CA ARG A 45 2.36 -6.21 -2.19
C ARG A 45 2.43 -5.53 -0.83
N LEU A 46 1.51 -4.60 -0.53
CA LEU A 46 1.40 -3.96 0.78
C LEU A 46 1.11 -4.98 1.89
N GLN A 47 0.32 -6.01 1.59
CA GLN A 47 0.09 -7.13 2.52
C GLN A 47 1.25 -8.14 2.58
N GLY A 48 2.31 -7.96 1.77
CA GLY A 48 3.47 -8.85 1.74
C GLY A 48 3.27 -10.14 0.92
N PHE A 49 2.23 -10.21 0.09
CA PHE A 49 2.05 -11.35 -0.82
C PHE A 49 3.09 -11.32 -1.95
N PRO A 50 3.61 -12.49 -2.36
CA PRO A 50 4.45 -12.59 -3.54
C PRO A 50 3.64 -12.33 -4.82
N ASP A 51 4.29 -11.81 -5.86
CA ASP A 51 3.63 -11.43 -7.11
C ASP A 51 2.86 -12.58 -7.77
N TRP A 52 3.37 -13.83 -7.68
CA TRP A 52 2.69 -14.99 -8.26
C TRP A 52 1.31 -15.25 -7.65
N ALA A 53 1.11 -14.92 -6.37
CA ALA A 53 -0.18 -15.10 -5.69
C ALA A 53 -1.23 -14.13 -6.24
N PHE A 54 -0.80 -12.89 -6.52
CA PHE A 54 -1.65 -11.91 -7.21
C PHE A 54 -1.97 -12.36 -8.64
N GLU A 55 -0.98 -12.83 -9.41
CA GLU A 55 -1.21 -13.27 -10.79
C GLU A 55 -2.18 -14.47 -10.85
N ALA A 56 -2.13 -15.38 -9.88
CA ALA A 56 -3.08 -16.48 -9.75
C ALA A 56 -4.50 -15.96 -9.43
N ALA A 57 -4.65 -15.08 -8.44
CA ALA A 57 -5.94 -14.51 -8.06
C ALA A 57 -6.58 -13.70 -9.20
N ARG A 58 -5.77 -12.93 -9.94
CA ARG A 58 -6.24 -12.09 -11.05
C ARG A 58 -6.86 -12.90 -12.19
N LYS A 59 -6.44 -14.15 -12.40
CA LYS A 59 -7.01 -15.01 -13.46
C LYS A 59 -8.49 -15.36 -13.23
N VAL A 60 -8.96 -15.30 -11.99
CA VAL A 60 -10.29 -15.78 -11.60
C VAL A 60 -11.14 -14.74 -10.86
N SER A 61 -10.61 -13.54 -10.62
CA SER A 61 -11.27 -12.49 -9.81
C SER A 61 -11.25 -11.12 -10.50
N SER A 62 -12.35 -10.38 -10.35
CA SER A 62 -12.43 -8.97 -10.77
C SER A 62 -11.62 -8.03 -9.87
N ASN A 63 -11.30 -6.83 -10.35
CA ASN A 63 -10.58 -5.82 -9.54
C ASN A 63 -11.26 -5.52 -8.20
N SER A 64 -12.59 -5.40 -8.17
CA SER A 64 -13.35 -5.17 -6.94
C SER A 64 -13.19 -6.32 -5.94
N GLN A 65 -13.20 -7.56 -6.43
CA GLN A 65 -12.96 -8.74 -5.58
C GLN A 65 -11.52 -8.81 -5.09
N LEU A 66 -10.54 -8.48 -5.93
CA LEU A 66 -9.13 -8.45 -5.55
C LEU A 66 -8.86 -7.40 -4.46
N TYR A 67 -9.47 -6.22 -4.54
CA TYR A 67 -9.41 -5.24 -3.45
C TYR A 67 -9.99 -5.81 -2.15
N LYS A 68 -11.14 -6.49 -2.22
CA LYS A 68 -11.77 -7.12 -1.05
C LYS A 68 -10.90 -8.25 -0.48
N GLN A 69 -10.29 -9.08 -1.32
CA GLN A 69 -9.38 -10.14 -0.91
C GLN A 69 -8.17 -9.57 -0.19
N ALA A 70 -7.52 -8.55 -0.76
CA ALA A 70 -6.38 -7.89 -0.12
C ALA A 70 -6.76 -7.17 1.18
N GLY A 71 -7.93 -6.53 1.22
CA GLY A 71 -8.43 -5.79 2.39
C GLY A 71 -8.86 -6.68 3.55
N ASN A 72 -9.43 -7.86 3.25
CA ASN A 72 -9.81 -8.85 4.26
C ASN A 72 -8.67 -9.80 4.64
N SER A 73 -7.50 -9.66 4.01
CA SER A 73 -6.34 -10.49 4.30
C SER A 73 -5.58 -9.99 5.53
N VAL A 74 -4.60 -10.78 5.93
CA VAL A 74 -3.63 -10.45 6.98
C VAL A 74 -2.27 -10.21 6.35
N THR A 75 -1.46 -9.35 6.99
CA THR A 75 -0.14 -9.00 6.48
C THR A 75 0.84 -10.17 6.70
N VAL A 76 1.32 -10.76 5.61
CA VAL A 76 2.18 -11.94 5.57
C VAL A 76 3.38 -11.85 6.53
N PRO A 77 4.18 -10.76 6.59
CA PRO A 77 5.32 -10.70 7.51
C PRO A 77 4.92 -10.72 8.99
N VAL A 78 3.74 -10.22 9.35
CA VAL A 78 3.23 -10.25 10.73
C VAL A 78 2.92 -11.69 11.13
N ILE A 79 2.19 -12.41 10.29
CA ILE A 79 1.85 -13.81 10.53
C ILE A 79 3.11 -14.69 10.59
N ALA A 80 4.08 -14.44 9.70
CA ALA A 80 5.35 -15.16 9.73
C ALA A 80 6.11 -14.95 11.05
N ALA A 81 6.11 -13.72 11.60
CA ALA A 81 6.74 -13.43 12.89
C ALA A 81 6.03 -14.12 14.05
N ILE A 82 4.69 -14.12 14.06
CA ILE A 82 3.88 -14.83 15.08
C ILE A 82 4.14 -16.33 15.02
N ALA A 83 4.09 -16.94 13.83
CA ALA A 83 4.34 -18.37 13.64
C ALA A 83 5.73 -18.78 14.12
N LYS A 84 6.75 -17.95 13.85
CA LYS A 84 8.11 -18.18 14.38
C LYS A 84 8.13 -18.22 15.91
N LYS A 85 7.42 -17.29 16.57
CA LYS A 85 7.34 -17.24 18.03
C LYS A 85 6.60 -18.43 18.63
N LEU A 86 5.52 -18.88 17.99
CA LEU A 86 4.80 -20.08 18.40
C LEU A 86 5.71 -21.31 18.33
N LYS A 87 6.43 -21.48 17.22
CA LYS A 87 7.41 -22.57 17.05
C LYS A 87 8.51 -22.56 18.12
N GLU A 88 9.06 -21.39 18.46
CA GLU A 88 10.07 -21.25 19.51
C GLU A 88 9.53 -21.66 20.91
N ILE A 89 8.22 -21.53 21.15
CA ILE A 89 7.58 -21.96 22.41
C ILE A 89 7.37 -23.47 22.41
N GLU A 90 6.87 -24.04 21.31
CA GLU A 90 6.66 -25.48 21.17
C GLU A 90 7.98 -26.27 21.36
N GLU A 91 9.07 -25.82 20.74
CA GLU A 91 10.40 -26.46 20.88
C GLU A 91 10.92 -26.41 22.33
N LYS A 92 10.59 -25.36 23.10
CA LYS A 92 10.96 -25.27 24.52
C LYS A 92 10.13 -26.20 25.38
N ASP A 93 8.82 -26.29 25.14
CA ASP A 93 7.93 -27.17 25.89
C ASP A 93 8.27 -28.65 25.67
N GLU A 94 8.80 -29.03 24.50
CA GLU A 94 9.34 -30.37 24.24
C GLU A 94 10.66 -30.64 24.97
N SER A 95 11.54 -29.64 25.12
CA SER A 95 12.82 -29.79 25.81
C SER A 95 12.72 -29.88 27.35
N VAL A 96 11.55 -29.51 27.91
CA VAL A 96 11.27 -29.55 29.35
C VAL A 96 10.55 -30.85 29.75
N LYS A 97 10.08 -31.64 28.78
CA LYS A 97 9.50 -32.98 28.99
C LYS A 97 10.60 -34.05 28.95
#